data_AF-A0A523QDN0-F1
#
_entry.id   AF-A0A523QDN0-F1
#
_cell.length_a   1.000
_cell.length_b   1.000
_cell.length_c   1.000
_cell.angle_alpha   90.00
_cell.angle_beta   90.00
_cell.angle_gamma   90.00
#
_symmetry.space_group_name_H-M   'P 1'
#
loop_
_entity.id
_entity.type
_entity.pdbx_description
1 polymer ?
#
loop_
_entity_poly.entity_id
_entity_poly.type
_entity_poly.pdbx_seq_one_letter_code
_entity_poly.pdbx_strand_id
1 'polypeptide(L)' 'MDEASTIRYGGWGIRIGRVKGKWILVYNVIRCPRVVLSLREGRFREFVFSTKSPEQVIKVVKQQIGGIK' A
#
# COMPACT_ATOMS: atom_id res chain seq x y z
N MET A 1 -9.12 -13.83 7.24
CA MET A 1 -7.69 -13.90 6.87
C MET A 1 -7.57 -13.30 5.48
N ASP A 2 -6.81 -12.22 5.33
CA ASP A 2 -6.78 -11.42 4.11
C ASP A 2 -6.30 -12.27 2.92
N GLU A 3 -7.12 -12.36 1.87
CA GLU A 3 -6.91 -13.21 0.67
C GLU A 3 -5.66 -12.87 -0.13
N ALA A 4 -4.96 -11.80 0.23
CA ALA A 4 -3.69 -11.40 -0.36
C ALA A 4 -2.50 -12.02 0.40
N SER A 5 -2.48 -13.35 0.53
CA SER A 5 -1.32 -14.07 1.08
C SER A 5 -0.11 -13.93 0.15
N THR A 6 1.04 -13.75 0.79
CA THR A 6 2.40 -13.37 0.37
C THR A 6 2.95 -14.09 -0.86
N ILE A 7 2.29 -15.16 -1.33
CA ILE A 7 2.72 -16.04 -2.41
C ILE A 7 2.50 -15.43 -3.80
N ARG A 8 1.44 -14.62 -4.02
CA ARG A 8 1.18 -14.04 -5.37
C ARG A 8 2.07 -12.85 -5.75
N TYR A 9 2.78 -12.22 -4.81
CA TYR A 9 3.52 -10.97 -5.10
C TYR A 9 4.98 -11.16 -5.56
N GLY A 10 5.56 -12.37 -5.43
CA GLY A 10 6.88 -12.69 -5.99
C GLY A 10 8.02 -11.80 -5.49
N GLY A 11 8.38 -11.91 -4.21
CA GLY A 11 9.54 -11.22 -3.62
C GLY A 11 9.28 -9.80 -3.11
N TRP A 12 10.35 -9.00 -3.00
CA TRP A 12 10.34 -7.62 -2.50
C TRP A 12 10.30 -6.61 -3.66
N GLY A 13 9.65 -5.47 -3.45
CA GLY A 13 9.63 -4.35 -4.40
C GLY A 13 8.24 -3.78 -4.73
N ILE A 14 8.19 -2.95 -5.77
CA ILE A 14 6.95 -2.31 -6.26
C ILE A 14 6.23 -3.28 -7.21
N ARG A 15 4.92 -3.43 -7.00
CA ARG A 15 4.03 -4.32 -7.75
C ARG A 15 2.73 -3.63 -8.07
N ILE A 16 2.18 -3.92 -9.25
CA ILE A 16 0.84 -3.51 -9.65
C ILE A 16 -0.02 -4.77 -9.70
N GLY A 17 -1.17 -4.73 -9.03
CA GLY A 17 -2.13 -5.82 -8.98
C GLY A 17 -3.54 -5.35 -9.30
N ARG A 18 -4.44 -6.33 -9.44
CA ARG A 18 -5.87 -6.06 -9.60
C ARG A 18 -6.65 -6.92 -8.62
N VAL A 19 -7.43 -6.27 -7.75
CA VAL A 19 -8.26 -6.92 -6.73
C VAL A 19 -9.70 -6.45 -6.92
N LYS A 20 -10.63 -7.40 -7.09
CA LYS A 20 -12.06 -7.11 -7.34
C LYS A 20 -12.27 -6.06 -8.46
N GLY A 21 -11.52 -6.20 -9.55
CA GLY A 21 -11.58 -5.30 -10.71
C GLY A 21 -10.89 -3.95 -10.55
N LYS A 22 -10.41 -3.58 -9.34
CA LYS A 22 -9.72 -2.32 -9.04
C LYS A 22 -8.21 -2.48 -9.08
N TRP A 23 -7.51 -1.48 -9.64
CA TRP A 23 -6.04 -1.46 -9.62
C TRP A 23 -5.52 -1.09 -8.24
N ILE A 24 -4.50 -1.84 -7.81
CA ILE A 24 -3.77 -1.59 -6.56
C ILE A 24 -2.28 -1.49 -6.84
N LEU A 25 -1.60 -0.59 -6.14
CA LEU A 25 -0.13 -0.50 -6.16
C LEU A 25 0.37 -0.97 -4.79
N VAL A 26 1.38 -1.83 -4.79
CA VAL A 26 1.90 -2.46 -3.58
C VAL A 26 3.41 -2.27 -3.53
N TYR A 27 3.91 -1.69 -2.44
CA TYR A 27 5.30 -1.81 -2.03
C TYR A 27 5.41 -2.95 -1.02
N ASN A 28 5.94 -4.09 -1.47
CA ASN A 28 5.98 -5.31 -0.67
C ASN A 28 7.36 -5.54 -0.03
N VAL A 29 7.34 -5.89 1.26
CA VAL A 29 8.48 -6.30 2.07
C VAL A 29 8.03 -7.50 2.89
N ILE A 30 8.79 -8.59 2.82
CA ILE A 30 8.44 -9.87 3.42
C ILE A 30 8.30 -9.74 4.95
N ARG A 31 7.25 -10.36 5.51
CA ARG A 31 6.98 -10.45 6.96
C ARG A 31 6.90 -9.09 7.68
N CYS A 32 6.43 -8.06 6.99
CA CYS A 32 6.23 -6.73 7.58
C CYS A 32 4.74 -6.41 7.75
N PRO A 33 4.36 -5.62 8.77
CA PRO A 33 3.06 -4.95 8.83
C PRO A 33 2.76 -4.18 7.54
N ARG A 34 1.47 -3.97 7.26
CA ARG A 34 1.03 -3.24 6.07
C ARG A 34 0.17 -2.03 6.43
N VAL A 35 0.35 -0.95 5.68
CA VAL A 35 -0.48 0.25 5.68
C VAL A 35 -1.20 0.31 4.34
N VAL A 36 -2.53 0.46 4.37
CA VAL A 36 -3.36 0.60 3.16
C VAL A 36 -3.89 2.02 3.09
N LEU A 37 -3.58 2.72 2.01
CA LEU A 37 -4.15 4.03 1.69
C LEU A 37 -5.22 3.85 0.63
N SER A 38 -6.46 4.17 0.99
CA SER A 38 -7.57 4.22 0.04
C SER A 38 -7.62 5.59 -0.62
N LEU A 39 -7.61 5.60 -1.95
CA LEU A 39 -7.68 6.82 -2.75
C LEU A 39 -9.12 7.11 -3.15
N ARG A 40 -9.53 8.38 -3.04
CA ARG A 40 -10.86 8.84 -3.47
C ARG A 40 -11.02 8.72 -5.00
N GLU A 41 -9.97 9.02 -5.74
CA GLU A 41 -9.95 9.09 -7.20
C GLU A 41 -8.62 8.58 -7.80
N GLY A 42 -8.57 8.49 -9.13
CA GLY A 42 -7.40 8.03 -9.88
C GLY A 42 -7.48 6.60 -10.39
N ARG A 43 -6.47 6.21 -11.19
CA ARG A 43 -6.35 4.87 -11.81
C ARG A 43 -6.26 3.77 -10.75
N PHE A 44 -5.50 4.01 -9.69
CA PHE A 44 -5.34 3.11 -8.56
C PHE A 44 -6.35 3.47 -7.48
N ARG A 45 -6.93 2.46 -6.82
CA ARG A 45 -7.85 2.66 -5.70
C ARG A 45 -7.19 2.50 -4.35
N GLU A 46 -6.12 1.73 -4.30
CA GLU A 46 -5.37 1.48 -3.07
C GLU A 46 -3.87 1.51 -3.33
N PHE A 47 -3.15 2.09 -2.38
CA PHE A 47 -1.71 1.99 -2.23
C PHE A 47 -1.38 1.24 -0.94
N VAL A 48 -0.64 0.15 -1.06
CA VAL A 48 -0.29 -0.73 0.07
C VAL A 48 1.20 -0.66 0.33
N PHE A 49 1.59 -0.34 1.55
CA PHE A 49 2.99 -0.29 1.98
C PHE A 49 3.24 -1.36 3.02
N SER A 50 4.12 -2.30 2.73
CA SER A 50 4.65 -3.24 3.72
C SER A 50 5.92 -2.67 4.34
N THR A 51 5.95 -2.49 5.65
CA THR A 51 7.07 -1.84 6.36
C THR A 51 7.14 -2.29 7.82
N LYS A 52 8.35 -2.29 8.39
CA LYS A 52 8.56 -2.51 9.83
C LYS A 52 8.11 -1.31 10.68
N SER A 53 7.91 -0.15 10.05
CA SER A 53 7.57 1.12 10.72
C SER A 53 6.29 1.74 10.14
N PRO A 54 5.12 1.12 10.32
CA PRO A 54 3.86 1.60 9.75
C PRO A 54 3.52 3.04 10.17
N GLU A 55 3.86 3.41 11.40
CA GLU A 55 3.59 4.74 11.94
C GLU A 55 4.35 5.86 11.23
N GLN A 56 5.57 5.57 10.77
CA GLN A 56 6.34 6.55 9.99
C GLN A 56 5.70 6.80 8.63
N VAL A 57 5.19 5.75 7.97
CA VAL A 57 4.47 5.89 6.70
C VAL A 57 3.23 6.75 6.89
N ILE A 58 2.43 6.47 7.92
CA ILE A 58 1.23 7.26 8.23
C ILE A 58 1.61 8.72 8.52
N LYS A 59 2.67 8.97 9.29
CA LYS A 59 3.17 10.32 9.58
C LYS A 59 3.55 11.07 8.30
N VAL A 60 4.37 10.47 7.44
CA VAL A 60 4.80 11.10 6.17
C VAL A 60 3.61 11.36 5.27
N VAL A 61 2.70 10.40 5.12
CA VAL A 61 1.48 10.58 4.31
C VAL A 61 0.66 11.74 4.84
N LYS A 62 0.40 11.80 6.16
CA LYS A 62 -0.33 12.91 6.80
C LYS A 62 0.34 14.27 6.57
N GLN A 63 1.67 14.34 6.63
CA GLN A 63 2.42 15.56 6.35
C GLN A 63 2.28 16.01 4.89
N GLN A 64 2.29 15.07 3.94
CA GLN A 64 2.16 15.38 2.52
C GLN A 64 0.73 15.78 2.14
N ILE A 65 -0.30 15.10 2.67
CA ILE A 65 -1.70 15.42 2.36
C ILE A 65 -2.25 16.61 3.13
N GLY A 66 -1.72 16.89 4.33
CA GLY A 66 -2.13 18.01 5.19
C GLY A 66 -1.28 19.26 5.02
N GLY A 67 -0.32 19.25 4.09
CA GLY A 67 0.71 20.27 3.90
C GLY A 67 0.51 21.19 2.70
N ILE A 68 -0.74 21.42 2.26
CA ILE A 68 -1.06 22.52 1.34
C ILE A 68 -1.53 23.69 2.20
N LYS A 69 -0.61 24.63 2.42
CA LYS A 69 -0.95 26.03 2.71
C LYS A 69 -1.06 26.76 1.37
#